data_AF-A0A7H8XL39-F1
#
_entry.id   AF-A0A7H8XL39-F1
#
_cell.length_a   1.000
_cell.length_b   1.000
_cell.length_c   1.000
_cell.angle_alpha   90.00
_cell.angle_beta   90.00
_cell.angle_gamma   90.00
#
_symmetry.space_group_name_H-M   'P 1'
#
loop_
_entity.id
_entity.type
_entity.pdbx_description
1 polymer ?
#
loop_
_entity_poly.entity_id
_entity_poly.type
_entity_poly.pdbx_seq_one_letter_code
_entity_poly.pdbx_strand_id
1 'polypeptide(L)'
;MRKQMEGDNQRRRALARQARERGRQASETGASLSASKQLTHLDQGKRAGPPPAGRHKPDSTRGGPAPPPTTRPRPERGPGATPRTERGPGATPATTGIGYRELVDDVGRRAGVDFDTAKVAAEATVLALAWALDQGARERLLQAVPVKLHDVVPVDGIERHRDLPGFVGEVARISGRTPEQARRQAEATLAALADHDGDLVAALHVPDGLRDLLGPTAGG
;
A
#
# COMPACT_ATOMS: atom_id res chain seq x y z
N MET A 1 37.18 7.64 23.03
CA MET A 1 37.44 6.48 22.14
C MET A 1 36.90 6.73 20.71
N ARG A 2 37.54 7.59 19.90
CA ARG A 2 37.09 7.92 18.52
C ARG A 2 38.13 7.64 17.42
N LYS A 3 39.28 7.05 17.76
CA LYS A 3 40.47 7.00 16.88
C LYS A 3 40.54 5.78 15.94
N GLN A 4 39.71 4.75 16.14
CA GLN A 4 39.77 3.52 15.32
C GLN A 4 38.94 3.57 14.02
N MET A 5 37.83 4.33 14.00
CA MET A 5 36.91 4.38 12.83
C MET A 5 37.51 5.08 11.60
N GLU A 6 38.45 6.00 11.80
CA GLU A 6 39.04 6.79 10.71
C GLU A 6 40.04 5.95 9.88
N GLY A 7 40.79 5.05 10.53
CA GLY A 7 41.73 4.15 9.87
C GLY A 7 41.04 3.13 8.95
N ASP A 8 39.90 2.58 9.37
CA ASP A 8 39.13 1.63 8.56
C ASP A 8 38.46 2.30 7.36
N ASN A 9 37.98 3.54 7.51
CA ASN A 9 37.42 4.28 6.38
C ASN A 9 38.48 4.68 5.35
N GLN A 10 39.70 5.01 5.78
CA GLN A 10 40.80 5.28 4.85
C GLN A 10 41.22 4.02 4.09
N ARG A 11 41.33 2.87 4.76
CA ARG A 11 41.64 1.57 4.12
C ARG A 11 40.57 1.18 3.09
N ARG A 12 39.29 1.40 3.38
CA ARG A 12 38.18 1.14 2.44
C ARG A 12 38.23 2.03 1.20
N ARG A 13 38.54 3.32 1.37
CA ARG A 13 38.70 4.25 0.22
C ARG A 13 39.91 3.89 -0.64
N ALA A 14 40.96 3.29 -0.07
CA ALA A 14 42.11 2.81 -0.83
C ALA A 14 41.76 1.56 -1.66
N LEU A 15 41.06 0.58 -1.07
CA LEU A 15 40.62 -0.62 -1.78
C LEU A 15 39.65 -0.31 -2.93
N ALA A 16 38.71 0.60 -2.73
CA ALA A 16 37.78 1.04 -3.78
C ALA A 16 38.47 1.77 -4.94
N ARG A 17 39.58 2.47 -4.68
CA ARG A 17 40.41 3.09 -5.74
C ARG A 17 41.17 2.04 -6.55
N GLN A 18 41.80 1.08 -5.86
CA GLN A 18 42.51 -0.03 -6.51
C GLN A 18 41.61 -0.96 -7.35
N ALA A 19 40.33 -1.10 -7.00
CA ALA A 19 39.37 -1.87 -7.78
C ALA A 19 39.05 -1.19 -9.13
N ARG A 20 38.91 0.14 -9.12
CA ARG A 20 38.65 0.94 -10.33
C ARG A 20 39.85 0.97 -11.28
N GLU A 21 41.07 1.05 -10.74
CA GLU A 21 42.31 0.99 -11.53
C GLU A 21 42.48 -0.36 -12.28
N ARG A 22 41.89 -1.44 -11.76
CA ARG A 22 41.90 -2.76 -12.40
C ARG A 22 40.68 -3.02 -13.29
N GLY A 23 39.86 -2.00 -13.56
CA GLY A 23 38.67 -2.10 -14.41
C GLY A 23 37.55 -2.98 -13.85
N ARG A 24 37.54 -3.27 -12.54
CA ARG A 24 36.52 -4.11 -11.88
C ARG A 24 35.54 -3.26 -11.07
N GLN A 25 34.28 -3.69 -11.03
CA GLN A 25 33.24 -3.00 -10.27
C GLN A 25 33.35 -3.28 -8.77
N ALA A 26 33.03 -2.28 -7.94
CA ALA A 26 33.14 -2.32 -6.47
C ALA A 26 32.28 -3.42 -5.80
N SER A 27 31.30 -3.97 -6.53
CA SER A 27 30.45 -5.09 -6.16
C SER A 27 31.19 -6.43 -6.06
N GLU A 28 32.31 -6.61 -6.78
CA GLU A 28 33.07 -7.88 -6.77
C GLU A 28 34.07 -7.99 -5.61
N THR A 29 34.37 -6.88 -4.92
CA THR A 29 35.43 -6.82 -3.90
C THR A 29 34.92 -6.76 -2.46
N GLY A 30 33.63 -7.05 -2.22
CA GLY A 30 33.06 -7.16 -0.87
C GLY A 30 33.04 -5.85 -0.08
N ALA A 31 33.03 -4.70 -0.77
CA ALA A 31 33.02 -3.37 -0.14
C ALA A 31 31.62 -2.84 0.20
N SER A 32 30.55 -3.62 -0.06
CA SER A 32 29.18 -3.31 0.38
C SER A 32 28.77 -4.23 1.53
N LEU A 33 28.20 -3.62 2.58
CA LEU A 33 27.77 -4.31 3.81
C LEU A 33 26.66 -5.35 3.62
N SER A 34 26.08 -5.49 2.42
CA SER A 34 24.99 -6.43 2.13
C SER A 34 25.40 -7.67 1.34
N ALA A 35 26.62 -7.75 0.80
CA ALA A 35 27.00 -8.84 -0.11
C ALA A 35 27.68 -10.05 0.58
N SER A 36 28.34 -9.85 1.73
CA SER A 36 29.06 -10.93 2.43
C SER A 36 28.18 -11.96 3.14
N LYS A 37 26.85 -11.77 3.21
CA LYS A 37 25.92 -12.79 3.73
C LYS A 37 25.33 -13.70 2.65
N GLN A 38 25.41 -13.33 1.37
CA GLN A 38 24.82 -14.15 0.31
C GLN A 38 25.76 -15.24 -0.22
N LEU A 39 27.08 -15.06 -0.10
CA LEU A 39 28.04 -16.07 -0.58
C LEU A 39 28.22 -17.27 0.38
N THR A 40 27.74 -17.19 1.62
CA THR A 40 27.85 -18.30 2.60
C THR A 40 26.71 -19.32 2.47
N HIS A 41 25.63 -19.01 1.74
CA HIS A 41 24.50 -19.92 1.55
C HIS A 41 24.60 -20.82 0.31
N LEU A 42 25.52 -20.52 -0.62
CA LEU A 42 25.69 -21.31 -1.85
C LEU A 42 26.58 -22.56 -1.69
N ASP A 43 27.32 -22.69 -0.58
CA ASP A 43 28.28 -23.78 -0.40
C ASP A 43 27.82 -24.90 0.57
N GLN A 44 26.61 -24.79 1.15
CA GLN A 44 26.04 -25.83 2.03
C GLN A 44 25.04 -26.78 1.33
N GLY A 45 25.11 -26.90 0.00
CA GLY A 45 24.22 -27.74 -0.81
C GLY A 45 24.64 -29.20 -0.98
N LYS A 46 25.72 -29.68 -0.35
CA LYS A 46 26.13 -31.10 -0.39
C LYS A 46 25.85 -31.79 0.95
N ARG A 47 24.58 -31.93 1.31
CA ARG A 47 24.13 -32.98 2.24
C ARG A 47 23.83 -34.24 1.44
N ALA A 48 24.55 -35.32 1.75
CA ALA A 48 24.23 -36.67 1.32
C ALA A 48 22.96 -37.14 2.07
N GLY A 49 21.80 -36.78 1.55
CA GLY A 49 20.52 -37.38 1.92
C GLY A 49 20.22 -38.60 1.05
N PRO A 50 19.39 -39.54 1.53
CA PRO A 50 18.95 -40.67 0.70
C PRO A 50 18.22 -40.15 -0.57
N PRO A 51 18.32 -40.87 -1.70
CA PRO A 51 17.76 -40.42 -2.97
C PRO A 51 16.23 -40.25 -2.87
N PRO A 52 15.65 -39.25 -3.55
CA PRO A 52 14.21 -39.05 -3.56
C PRO A 52 13.51 -40.23 -4.24
N ALA A 53 12.48 -40.75 -3.58
CA ALA A 53 11.62 -41.79 -4.10
C ALA A 53 10.95 -41.34 -5.41
N GLY A 54 10.91 -42.26 -6.37
CA GLY A 54 10.59 -42.02 -7.76
C GLY A 54 9.19 -41.45 -8.07
N ARG A 55 9.04 -41.13 -9.35
CA ARG A 55 7.93 -40.45 -10.00
C ARG A 55 6.81 -41.46 -10.30
N HIS A 56 5.70 -41.40 -9.57
CA HIS A 56 4.48 -42.11 -9.95
C HIS A 56 3.29 -41.15 -10.00
N LYS A 57 2.91 -40.77 -11.22
CA LYS A 57 1.50 -40.54 -11.55
C LYS A 57 0.90 -41.90 -11.94
N PRO A 58 -0.38 -42.14 -11.61
CA PRO A 58 -1.28 -42.74 -12.56
C PRO A 58 -2.43 -41.81 -12.87
N ASP A 59 -2.73 -41.73 -14.16
CA ASP A 59 -3.87 -41.06 -14.74
C ASP A 59 -5.16 -41.87 -14.54
N SER A 60 -6.27 -41.17 -14.67
CA SER A 60 -7.66 -41.59 -14.63
C SER A 60 -7.97 -42.85 -15.46
N THR A 61 -8.78 -43.77 -14.90
CA THR A 61 -10.00 -44.37 -15.48
C THR A 61 -10.44 -45.60 -14.65
N ARG A 62 -11.76 -45.67 -14.36
CA ARG A 62 -12.57 -46.88 -14.04
C ARG A 62 -12.84 -47.24 -12.56
N GLY A 63 -14.04 -46.90 -12.12
CA GLY A 63 -15.01 -47.83 -11.50
C GLY A 63 -14.80 -48.22 -10.03
N GLY A 64 -15.50 -47.54 -9.12
CA GLY A 64 -15.76 -47.99 -7.75
C GLY A 64 -17.16 -47.56 -7.29
N PRO A 65 -17.88 -48.39 -6.50
CA PRO A 65 -19.34 -48.33 -6.36
C PRO A 65 -19.84 -47.19 -5.45
N ALA A 66 -21.10 -46.79 -5.69
CA ALA A 66 -21.81 -45.74 -4.98
C ALA A 66 -22.15 -46.09 -3.52
N PRO A 67 -22.08 -45.13 -2.57
CA PRO A 67 -22.65 -45.30 -1.24
C PRO A 67 -24.19 -45.04 -1.23
N PRO A 68 -24.94 -45.67 -0.29
CA PRO A 68 -26.40 -45.65 -0.28
C PRO A 68 -27.01 -44.35 0.28
N PRO A 69 -28.29 -44.05 -0.01
CA PRO A 69 -28.98 -42.87 0.51
C PRO A 69 -29.47 -43.10 1.95
N THR A 70 -29.33 -42.09 2.81
CA THR A 70 -30.01 -42.06 4.12
C THR A 70 -30.94 -40.86 4.21
N THR A 71 -32.22 -41.18 4.36
CA THR A 71 -33.36 -40.32 4.61
C THR A 71 -33.39 -39.83 6.07
N ARG A 72 -33.34 -38.50 6.25
CA ARG A 72 -34.07 -37.56 7.15
C ARG A 72 -34.79 -38.12 8.42
N PRO A 73 -34.87 -37.34 9.54
CA PRO A 73 -35.83 -36.23 9.59
C PRO A 73 -35.36 -34.91 10.23
N ARG A 74 -36.10 -33.88 9.82
CA ARG A 74 -36.13 -32.47 10.21
C ARG A 74 -37.02 -32.27 11.44
N PRO A 75 -36.75 -31.28 12.29
CA PRO A 75 -37.80 -30.52 12.94
C PRO A 75 -37.88 -29.10 12.34
N GLU A 76 -39.10 -28.70 12.00
CA GLU A 76 -39.45 -27.33 11.59
C GLU A 76 -39.71 -26.43 12.80
N ARG A 77 -39.62 -25.11 12.54
CA ARG A 77 -40.10 -23.92 13.27
C ARG A 77 -39.13 -23.34 14.31
N GLY A 78 -38.83 -22.04 14.34
CA GLY A 78 -39.47 -20.87 13.69
C GLY A 78 -38.49 -19.68 13.51
N PRO A 79 -39.01 -18.49 13.15
CA PRO A 79 -38.22 -17.42 12.53
C PRO A 79 -37.70 -16.39 13.55
N GLY A 80 -36.56 -15.78 13.22
CA GLY A 80 -36.14 -14.50 13.79
C GLY A 80 -34.90 -14.58 14.68
N ALA A 81 -33.79 -14.07 14.17
CA ALA A 81 -32.91 -13.10 14.86
C ALA A 81 -31.61 -12.99 14.07
N THR A 82 -31.43 -11.82 13.46
CA THR A 82 -30.14 -11.30 13.01
C THR A 82 -29.14 -11.30 14.17
N PRO A 83 -27.84 -11.59 13.95
CA PRO A 83 -26.84 -11.28 14.95
C PRO A 83 -26.64 -9.76 14.98
N ARG A 84 -27.37 -9.12 15.90
CA ARG A 84 -27.15 -7.76 16.38
C ARG A 84 -25.80 -7.76 17.10
N THR A 85 -24.77 -7.24 16.46
CA THR A 85 -23.49 -6.92 17.09
C THR A 85 -23.76 -5.95 18.24
N GLU A 86 -23.61 -6.44 19.46
CA GLU A 86 -23.68 -5.65 20.68
C GLU A 86 -22.53 -4.65 20.70
N ARG A 87 -22.86 -3.40 20.38
CA ARG A 87 -22.03 -2.23 20.62
C ARG A 87 -22.11 -1.92 22.11
N GLY A 88 -21.09 -2.31 22.87
CA GLY A 88 -20.96 -1.97 24.28
C GLY A 88 -20.92 -0.44 24.52
N PRO A 89 -21.44 0.05 25.66
CA PRO A 89 -21.42 1.46 26.00
C PRO A 89 -20.08 1.82 26.64
N GLY A 90 -19.14 2.25 25.80
CA GLY A 90 -17.82 2.71 26.25
C GLY A 90 -17.12 3.61 25.24
N ALA A 91 -17.84 4.14 24.26
CA ALA A 91 -17.28 5.12 23.33
C ALA A 91 -17.19 6.47 24.05
N THR A 92 -15.99 6.79 24.54
CA THR A 92 -15.49 8.17 24.58
C THR A 92 -15.89 8.89 23.29
N PRO A 93 -16.19 10.20 23.31
CA PRO A 93 -16.60 10.90 22.10
C PRO A 93 -15.56 10.64 21.03
N ALA A 94 -15.92 9.83 20.04
CA ALA A 94 -15.08 9.62 18.89
C ALA A 94 -14.96 11.00 18.27
N THR A 95 -13.75 11.54 18.22
CA THR A 95 -13.41 12.51 17.20
C THR A 95 -13.99 11.95 15.91
N THR A 96 -14.94 12.66 15.30
CA THR A 96 -15.72 12.24 14.12
C THR A 96 -14.78 12.12 12.91
N GLY A 97 -13.85 11.18 12.98
CA GLY A 97 -12.88 10.90 11.94
C GLY A 97 -13.42 9.80 11.05
N ILE A 98 -13.15 9.93 9.76
CA ILE A 98 -13.55 8.96 8.75
C ILE A 98 -12.90 7.61 9.07
N GLY A 99 -13.68 6.53 9.06
CA GLY A 99 -13.14 5.19 9.27
C GLY A 99 -12.22 4.77 8.12
N TYR A 100 -10.98 4.35 8.42
CA TYR A 100 -10.01 3.93 7.40
C TYR A 100 -10.57 2.92 6.39
N ARG A 101 -11.21 1.85 6.89
CA ARG A 101 -11.74 0.78 6.03
C ARG A 101 -12.91 1.27 5.19
N GLU A 102 -13.78 2.09 5.79
CA GLU A 102 -14.94 2.66 5.13
C GLU A 102 -14.53 3.56 3.96
N LEU A 103 -13.56 4.46 4.19
CA LEU A 103 -13.01 5.33 3.16
C LEU A 103 -12.40 4.52 2.01
N VAL A 104 -11.53 3.56 2.31
CA VAL A 104 -10.85 2.76 1.28
C VAL A 104 -11.83 1.86 0.52
N ASP A 105 -12.80 1.25 1.19
CA ASP A 105 -13.86 0.48 0.54
C ASP A 105 -14.67 1.36 -0.43
N ASP A 106 -14.97 2.59 -0.02
CA ASP A 106 -15.72 3.53 -0.86
C ASP A 106 -14.93 3.99 -2.09
N VAL A 107 -13.63 4.29 -1.93
CA VAL A 107 -12.71 4.56 -3.04
C VAL A 107 -12.67 3.37 -4.01
N GLY A 108 -12.57 2.15 -3.50
CA GLY A 108 -12.55 0.93 -4.31
C GLY A 108 -13.82 0.76 -5.14
N ARG A 109 -15.00 0.99 -4.53
CA ARG A 109 -16.28 0.95 -5.25
C ARG A 109 -16.36 1.99 -6.37
N ARG A 110 -15.93 3.23 -6.12
CA ARG A 110 -15.97 4.33 -7.11
C ARG A 110 -14.98 4.12 -8.25
N ALA A 111 -13.78 3.67 -7.94
CA ALA A 111 -12.73 3.45 -8.93
C ALA A 111 -12.84 2.09 -9.65
N GLY A 112 -13.69 1.18 -9.17
CA GLY A 112 -13.87 -0.16 -9.73
C GLY A 112 -12.65 -1.05 -9.51
N VAL A 113 -11.97 -0.91 -8.36
CA VAL A 113 -10.72 -1.63 -8.03
C VAL A 113 -10.83 -2.37 -6.70
N ASP A 114 -9.95 -3.35 -6.50
CA ASP A 114 -9.83 -4.04 -5.21
C ASP A 114 -9.33 -3.13 -4.07
N PHE A 115 -9.52 -3.60 -2.85
CA PHE A 115 -9.17 -2.87 -1.63
C PHE A 115 -7.69 -2.47 -1.58
N ASP A 116 -6.77 -3.35 -1.97
CA ASP A 116 -5.34 -3.07 -1.91
C ASP A 116 -4.95 -1.96 -2.89
N THR A 117 -5.54 -1.97 -4.08
CA THR A 117 -5.36 -0.93 -5.08
C THR A 117 -6.01 0.39 -4.64
N ALA A 118 -7.21 0.33 -4.07
CA ALA A 118 -7.90 1.51 -3.52
C ALA A 118 -7.12 2.15 -2.37
N LYS A 119 -6.51 1.32 -1.52
CA LYS A 119 -5.68 1.77 -0.41
C LYS A 119 -4.50 2.58 -0.91
N VAL A 120 -3.72 2.02 -1.84
CA VAL A 120 -2.53 2.68 -2.40
C VAL A 120 -2.92 3.97 -3.13
N ALA A 121 -4.04 3.96 -3.84
CA ALA A 121 -4.61 5.15 -4.47
C ALA A 121 -4.95 6.25 -3.46
N ALA A 122 -5.62 5.89 -2.36
CA ALA A 122 -6.01 6.84 -1.32
C ALA A 122 -4.78 7.41 -0.59
N GLU A 123 -3.82 6.55 -0.23
CA GLU A 123 -2.53 6.96 0.35
C GLU A 123 -1.80 7.96 -0.56
N ALA A 124 -1.61 7.60 -1.83
CA ALA A 124 -0.93 8.45 -2.81
C ALA A 124 -1.62 9.81 -2.99
N THR A 125 -2.95 9.82 -3.07
CA THR A 125 -3.74 11.04 -3.27
C THR A 125 -3.69 11.94 -2.05
N VAL A 126 -3.87 11.40 -0.84
CA VAL A 126 -3.80 12.16 0.41
C VAL A 126 -2.42 12.79 0.60
N LEU A 127 -1.37 12.02 0.34
CA LEU A 127 0.01 12.50 0.42
C LEU A 127 0.28 13.62 -0.59
N ALA A 128 -0.02 13.40 -1.87
CA ALA A 128 0.17 14.44 -2.90
C ALA A 128 -0.64 15.70 -2.57
N LEU A 129 -1.88 15.55 -2.12
CA LEU A 129 -2.75 16.67 -1.77
C LEU A 129 -2.21 17.44 -0.56
N ALA A 130 -1.77 16.75 0.48
CA ALA A 130 -1.18 17.37 1.66
C ALA A 130 0.02 18.27 1.31
N TRP A 131 0.81 17.91 0.29
CA TRP A 131 1.94 18.73 -0.18
C TRP A 131 1.52 19.85 -1.14
N ALA A 132 0.45 19.67 -1.93
CA ALA A 132 -0.10 20.72 -2.77
C ALA A 132 -0.67 21.89 -1.95
N LEU A 133 -1.35 21.56 -0.84
CA LEU A 133 -2.03 22.50 0.06
C LEU A 133 -1.06 23.41 0.83
N ASP A 134 -1.59 24.53 1.34
CA ASP A 134 -0.88 25.37 2.31
C ASP A 134 -0.99 24.79 3.72
N GLN A 135 -0.08 25.21 4.61
CA GLN A 135 0.13 24.57 5.92
C GLN A 135 -1.17 24.37 6.72
N GLY A 136 -2.02 25.39 6.82
CA GLY A 136 -3.28 25.27 7.57
C GLY A 136 -4.29 24.30 6.94
N ALA A 137 -4.38 24.25 5.61
CA ALA A 137 -5.24 23.29 4.92
C ALA A 137 -4.68 21.86 5.00
N ARG A 138 -3.35 21.73 4.89
CA ARG A 138 -2.64 20.46 5.10
C ARG A 138 -2.90 19.89 6.49
N GLU A 139 -2.76 20.70 7.54
CA GLU A 139 -3.01 20.25 8.92
C GLU A 139 -4.45 19.77 9.10
N ARG A 140 -5.43 20.50 8.56
CA ARG A 140 -6.84 20.08 8.60
C ARG A 140 -7.06 18.74 7.90
N LEU A 141 -6.51 18.57 6.70
CA LEU A 141 -6.60 17.31 5.96
C LEU A 141 -6.04 16.15 6.79
N LEU A 142 -4.83 16.29 7.33
CA LEU A 142 -4.16 15.22 8.06
C LEU A 142 -4.82 14.89 9.40
N GLN A 143 -5.52 15.85 10.03
CA GLN A 143 -6.31 15.60 11.24
C GLN A 143 -7.63 14.87 10.95
N ALA A 144 -8.23 15.10 9.79
CA ALA A 144 -9.50 14.49 9.41
C ALA A 144 -9.35 13.09 8.81
N VAL A 145 -8.23 12.84 8.12
CA VAL A 145 -7.96 11.58 7.42
C VAL A 145 -7.29 10.56 8.36
N PRO A 146 -7.66 9.26 8.29
CA PRO A 146 -6.99 8.21 9.05
C PRO A 146 -5.46 8.23 8.92
N VAL A 147 -4.77 8.10 10.05
CA VAL A 147 -3.29 8.12 10.11
C VAL A 147 -2.61 7.14 9.16
N LYS A 148 -3.22 5.98 8.93
CA LYS A 148 -2.72 4.95 7.99
C LYS A 148 -2.61 5.41 6.55
N LEU A 149 -3.29 6.50 6.17
CA LEU A 149 -3.22 7.04 4.80
C LEU A 149 -2.11 8.08 4.64
N HIS A 150 -1.47 8.51 5.72
CA HIS A 150 -0.45 9.56 5.69
C HIS A 150 0.78 9.31 6.58
N ASP A 151 0.84 8.16 7.28
CA ASP A 151 2.04 7.69 7.99
C ASP A 151 3.08 7.05 7.06
N VAL A 152 2.73 6.86 5.80
CA VAL A 152 3.60 6.32 4.75
C VAL A 152 4.31 7.48 4.05
N VAL A 153 5.64 7.44 4.00
CA VAL A 153 6.44 8.42 3.24
C VAL A 153 7.16 7.68 2.12
N PRO A 154 6.96 8.07 0.84
CA PRO A 154 7.71 7.51 -0.27
C PRO A 154 9.22 7.69 -0.08
N VAL A 155 10.02 6.70 -0.50
CA VAL A 155 11.49 6.72 -0.34
C VAL A 155 12.12 7.92 -1.03
N ASP A 156 11.60 8.29 -2.20
CA ASP A 156 12.10 9.41 -3.00
C ASP A 156 11.54 10.78 -2.56
N GLY A 157 10.77 10.82 -1.47
CA GLY A 157 10.05 12.02 -1.03
C GLY A 157 8.79 12.30 -1.85
N ILE A 158 8.21 13.49 -1.65
CA ILE A 158 7.01 13.96 -2.34
C ILE A 158 7.30 15.34 -2.93
N GLU A 159 7.00 15.51 -4.21
CA GLU A 159 7.13 16.79 -4.90
C GLU A 159 5.84 17.60 -4.80
N ARG A 160 5.98 18.93 -4.64
CA ARG A 160 4.85 19.84 -4.55
C ARG A 160 4.40 20.27 -5.94
N HIS A 161 3.21 19.85 -6.33
CA HIS A 161 2.56 20.24 -7.58
C HIS A 161 1.20 20.89 -7.31
N ARG A 162 0.94 22.04 -7.94
CA ARG A 162 -0.33 22.80 -7.78
C ARG A 162 -1.20 22.79 -9.03
N ASP A 163 -0.65 22.30 -10.14
CA ASP A 163 -1.33 22.06 -11.41
C ASP A 163 -1.77 20.59 -11.52
N LEU A 164 -2.86 20.36 -12.26
CA LEU A 164 -3.42 19.02 -12.46
C LEU A 164 -2.42 18.01 -13.03
N PRO A 165 -1.68 18.30 -14.12
CA PRO A 165 -0.75 17.32 -14.69
C PRO A 165 0.36 16.91 -13.72
N GLY A 166 0.98 17.87 -13.02
CA GLY A 166 2.01 17.59 -12.03
C GLY A 166 1.47 16.78 -10.86
N PHE A 167 0.29 17.14 -10.34
CA PHE A 167 -0.35 16.40 -9.26
C PHE A 167 -0.69 14.96 -9.65
N VAL A 168 -1.30 14.76 -10.82
CA VAL A 168 -1.64 13.42 -11.32
C VAL A 168 -0.37 12.60 -11.57
N GLY A 169 0.69 13.22 -12.10
CA GLY A 169 1.99 12.58 -12.27
C GLY A 169 2.59 12.11 -10.95
N GLU A 170 2.45 12.91 -9.89
CA GLU A 170 2.93 12.56 -8.55
C GLU A 170 2.12 11.41 -7.93
N VAL A 171 0.79 11.45 -8.04
CA VAL A 171 -0.08 10.34 -7.59
C VAL A 171 0.26 9.06 -8.36
N ALA A 172 0.47 9.14 -9.67
CA ALA A 172 0.87 8.01 -10.52
C ALA A 172 2.22 7.41 -10.09
N ARG A 173 3.19 8.27 -9.77
CA ARG A 173 4.52 7.87 -9.28
C ARG A 173 4.44 7.13 -7.95
N ILE A 174 3.70 7.68 -6.98
CA ILE A 174 3.56 7.08 -5.64
C ILE A 174 2.77 5.75 -5.71
N SER A 175 1.71 5.70 -6.52
CA SER A 175 0.85 4.50 -6.63
C SER A 175 1.34 3.43 -7.61
N GLY A 176 2.34 3.74 -8.45
CA GLY A 176 2.82 2.85 -9.51
C GLY A 176 1.80 2.62 -10.63
N ARG A 177 0.98 3.64 -10.95
CA ARG A 177 -0.11 3.57 -11.93
C ARG A 177 0.12 4.48 -13.13
N THR A 178 -0.67 4.33 -14.18
CA THR A 178 -0.64 5.30 -15.29
C THR A 178 -1.28 6.62 -14.86
N PRO A 179 -0.93 7.76 -15.49
CA PRO A 179 -1.55 9.05 -15.18
C PRO A 179 -3.08 9.03 -15.25
N GLU A 180 -3.66 8.33 -16.24
CA GLU A 180 -5.11 8.24 -16.40
C GLU A 180 -5.77 7.44 -15.27
N GLN A 181 -5.11 6.37 -14.82
CA GLN A 181 -5.57 5.59 -13.67
C GLN A 181 -5.47 6.41 -12.38
N ALA A 182 -4.34 7.07 -12.18
CA ALA A 182 -4.08 7.94 -11.03
C ALA A 182 -5.09 9.08 -10.94
N ARG A 183 -5.43 9.71 -12.08
CA ARG A 183 -6.49 10.73 -12.14
C ARG A 183 -7.83 10.19 -11.66
N ARG A 184 -8.31 9.08 -12.23
CA ARG A 184 -9.60 8.48 -11.82
C ARG A 184 -9.60 8.08 -10.35
N GLN A 185 -8.49 7.57 -9.85
CA GLN A 185 -8.31 7.18 -8.46
C GLN A 185 -8.27 8.39 -7.51
N ALA A 186 -7.64 9.48 -7.92
CA ALA A 186 -7.64 10.73 -7.17
C ALA A 186 -9.04 11.37 -7.11
N GLU A 187 -9.76 11.40 -8.25
CA GLU A 187 -11.15 11.85 -8.33
C GLU A 187 -12.04 11.00 -7.40
N ALA A 188 -11.91 9.67 -7.44
CA ALA A 188 -12.64 8.76 -6.55
C ALA A 188 -12.33 9.00 -5.06
N THR A 189 -11.06 9.27 -4.73
CA THR A 189 -10.63 9.56 -3.35
C THR A 189 -11.20 10.88 -2.84
N LEU A 190 -11.11 11.94 -3.64
CA LEU A 190 -11.65 13.25 -3.29
C LEU A 190 -13.18 13.22 -3.16
N ALA A 191 -13.86 12.49 -4.04
CA ALA A 191 -15.29 12.30 -3.95
C ALA A 191 -15.68 11.50 -2.68
N ALA A 192 -14.93 10.44 -2.34
CA ALA A 192 -15.17 9.70 -1.10
C ALA A 192 -14.97 10.57 0.15
N LEU A 193 -13.92 11.40 0.17
CA LEU A 193 -13.71 12.38 1.24
C LEU A 193 -14.86 13.39 1.33
N ALA A 194 -15.35 13.89 0.19
CA ALA A 194 -16.45 14.86 0.15
C ALA A 194 -17.78 14.28 0.66
N ASP A 195 -18.06 13.01 0.39
CA ASP A 195 -19.28 12.35 0.88
C ASP A 195 -19.23 12.07 2.39
N HIS A 196 -18.03 11.86 2.93
CA HIS A 196 -17.83 11.69 4.36
C HIS A 196 -17.81 13.02 5.12
N ASP A 197 -17.17 14.04 4.56
CA ASP A 197 -17.03 15.37 5.15
C ASP A 197 -16.88 16.43 4.03
N GLY A 198 -18.02 16.91 3.54
CA GLY A 198 -18.07 17.93 2.49
C GLY A 198 -17.53 19.28 2.97
N ASP A 199 -17.71 19.60 4.26
CA ASP A 199 -17.22 20.83 4.86
C ASP A 199 -15.68 20.82 4.93
N LEU A 200 -15.06 19.67 5.21
CA LEU A 200 -13.62 19.49 5.09
C LEU A 200 -13.15 19.84 3.68
N VAL A 201 -13.71 19.20 2.65
CA VAL A 201 -13.29 19.41 1.26
C VAL A 201 -13.45 20.87 0.83
N ALA A 202 -14.55 21.52 1.23
CA ALA A 202 -14.74 22.96 1.01
C ALA A 202 -13.68 23.81 1.73
N ALA A 203 -13.31 23.45 2.96
CA ALA A 203 -12.34 24.17 3.78
C ALA A 203 -10.86 23.96 3.34
N LEU A 204 -10.55 22.95 2.52
CA LEU A 204 -9.18 22.72 2.05
C LEU A 204 -8.67 23.82 1.11
N HIS A 205 -9.55 24.65 0.52
CA HIS A 205 -9.17 25.68 -0.45
C HIS A 205 -8.22 25.12 -1.51
N VAL A 206 -8.64 24.04 -2.17
CA VAL A 206 -7.85 23.33 -3.18
C VAL A 206 -7.35 24.31 -4.26
N PRO A 207 -6.06 24.26 -4.64
CA PRO A 207 -5.50 25.13 -5.67
C PRO A 207 -6.36 25.13 -6.95
N ASP A 208 -6.46 26.29 -7.62
CA ASP A 208 -7.32 26.44 -8.81
C ASP A 208 -7.04 25.36 -9.87
N GLY A 209 -5.76 25.01 -10.06
CA GLY A 209 -5.33 23.98 -11.00
C GLY A 209 -5.77 22.56 -10.64
N LEU A 210 -6.29 22.30 -9.45
CA LEU A 210 -6.77 21.00 -8.99
C LEU A 210 -8.29 20.93 -8.82
N ARG A 211 -9.02 22.04 -9.03
CA ARG A 211 -10.49 22.08 -8.88
C ARG A 211 -11.21 21.11 -9.81
N ASP A 212 -10.64 20.84 -10.98
CA ASP A 212 -11.18 19.87 -11.94
C ASP A 212 -11.32 18.45 -11.35
N LEU A 213 -10.56 18.11 -10.30
CA LEU A 213 -10.63 16.80 -9.63
C LEU A 213 -11.83 16.66 -8.68
N LEU A 214 -12.40 17.77 -8.22
CA LEU A 214 -13.55 17.76 -7.31
C LEU A 214 -14.87 17.47 -8.05
N GLY A 215 -14.81 17.32 -9.38
CA GLY A 215 -15.98 17.22 -10.24
C GLY A 215 -16.77 18.54 -10.28
N PRO A 216 -17.85 18.61 -11.07
CA PRO A 216 -18.82 19.67 -10.88
C PRO A 216 -19.37 19.51 -9.45
N THR A 217 -19.20 20.54 -8.62
CA THR A 217 -19.90 20.61 -7.33
C THR A 217 -21.36 20.32 -7.62
N ALA A 218 -21.88 19.18 -7.12
CA ALA A 218 -23.30 18.88 -7.20
C ALA A 218 -24.03 19.91 -6.32
N GLY A 219 -24.29 21.07 -6.91
CA GLY A 219 -24.99 22.20 -6.31
C GLY A 219 -26.11 22.60 -7.26
N GLY A 220 -27.33 22.29 -6.86
CA GLY A 220 -28.58 22.55 -7.57
C GLY A 220 -29.69 21.65 -7.07
#